data_AF-A0A7X7J6K5-F1
#
_entry.id   AF-A0A7X7J6K5-F1
#
_cell.length_a   1.000
_cell.length_b   1.000
_cell.length_c   1.000
_cell.angle_alpha   90.00
_cell.angle_beta   90.00
_cell.angle_gamma   90.00
#
_symmetry.space_group_name_H-M   'P 1'
#
loop_
_entity.id
_entity.type
_entity.pdbx_description
1 polymer ?
#
loop_
_entity_poly.entity_id
_entity_poly.type
_entity_poly.pdbx_seq_one_letter_code
_entity_poly.pdbx_strand_id
1 'polypeptide(L)'
;MPKKSDPEIVIKGIPAAPGVAMGPAFLLDQQDFIVPHRSITSQEVAVEVARFEEAITHTKAEIADIKDKIMGHVGGPDAQIFDAHLLVLEDVMLIDEVRKSIARDKICAESAFSKVLKRYVEIFDSIADEYIKERSADVSDIGRRVLKHLMGESRLHDFESFLGDIVIVAHDISPSEAVTMYNKRVLGFVTDVGGRTAHTAIIAKSLGVPAVLGLKDATLRIANQDFIIVDGRKGVVIINPEKETRLLYEKERLRLARIDQETMSLRELPAETLDGRRLAILANFELHGEIPGVKKTGAEGIGLYRTEFFYMNRLDLPSEEEQYQAYRKIAEEMAPNPVIIRTLDLGGDKFLSAIQLPREMTPFLGARAIRLCLDEPDV
;
A
#
# COMPACT_ATOMS: atom_id res chain seq x y z
N MET A 1 4.95 40.11 2.13
CA MET A 1 5.96 39.72 1.11
C MET A 1 5.65 38.29 0.71
N PRO A 2 5.40 37.98 -0.58
CA PRO A 2 5.17 36.60 -1.00
C PRO A 2 6.47 35.82 -0.76
N LYS A 3 6.38 34.65 -0.11
CA LYS A 3 7.49 33.71 0.05
C LYS A 3 8.09 33.44 -1.35
N LYS A 4 9.41 33.47 -1.48
CA LYS A 4 10.11 32.98 -2.69
C LYS A 4 9.53 31.60 -3.00
N SER A 5 8.98 31.44 -4.19
CA SER A 5 8.55 30.11 -4.67
C SER A 5 9.77 29.21 -4.67
N ASP A 6 9.66 28.04 -4.03
CA ASP A 6 10.69 27.02 -4.13
C ASP A 6 10.97 26.72 -5.61
N PRO A 7 12.23 26.45 -5.98
CA PRO A 7 12.60 26.21 -7.37
C PRO A 7 11.86 24.98 -7.91
N GLU A 8 11.50 25.00 -9.19
CA GLU A 8 10.94 23.83 -9.85
C GLU A 8 11.97 22.69 -9.86
N ILE A 9 11.57 21.52 -9.36
CA ILE A 9 12.43 20.33 -9.30
C ILE A 9 11.79 19.24 -10.14
N VAL A 10 12.56 18.67 -11.07
CA VAL A 10 12.13 17.54 -11.90
C VAL A 10 12.86 16.29 -11.45
N ILE A 11 12.09 15.27 -11.06
CA ILE A 11 12.61 13.93 -10.74
C ILE A 11 12.06 12.91 -11.74
N LYS A 12 12.87 11.90 -12.04
CA LYS A 12 12.56 10.90 -13.06
C LYS A 12 12.61 9.50 -12.47
N GLY A 13 11.56 8.74 -12.71
CA GLY A 13 11.41 7.37 -12.27
C GLY A 13 10.96 6.48 -13.42
N ILE A 14 10.22 5.44 -13.06
CA ILE A 14 9.73 4.41 -13.96
C ILE A 14 8.25 4.67 -14.23
N PRO A 15 7.82 4.82 -15.49
CA PRO A 15 6.41 4.94 -15.83
C PRO A 15 5.69 3.62 -15.53
N ALA A 16 4.65 3.67 -14.69
CA ALA A 16 3.87 2.49 -14.30
C ALA A 16 2.43 2.52 -14.84
N ALA A 17 1.73 3.64 -14.66
CA ALA A 17 0.38 3.85 -15.19
C ALA A 17 0.31 5.17 -15.97
N PRO A 18 -0.21 5.16 -17.21
CA PRO A 18 -0.23 6.35 -18.06
C PRO A 18 -1.22 7.41 -17.56
N GLY A 19 -0.99 8.65 -17.98
CA GLY A 19 -1.85 9.80 -17.72
C GLY A 19 -1.10 10.95 -17.05
N VAL A 20 -1.83 12.00 -16.68
CA VAL A 20 -1.27 13.20 -16.03
C VAL A 20 -2.13 13.56 -14.83
N ALA A 21 -1.53 13.53 -13.65
CA ALA A 21 -2.14 13.98 -12.40
C ALA A 21 -1.48 15.28 -11.94
N MET A 22 -2.25 16.20 -11.36
CA MET A 22 -1.77 17.48 -10.85
C MET A 22 -2.55 17.83 -9.59
N GLY A 23 -1.86 18.02 -8.47
CA GLY A 23 -2.51 18.33 -7.21
C GLY A 23 -1.53 18.48 -6.05
N PRO A 24 -2.03 18.82 -4.86
CA PRO A 24 -1.22 18.81 -3.64
C PRO A 24 -0.74 17.38 -3.33
N ALA A 25 0.52 17.29 -2.93
CA ALA A 25 1.16 16.06 -2.48
C ALA A 25 0.68 15.71 -1.08
N PHE A 26 0.47 14.41 -0.87
CA PHE A 26 0.24 13.82 0.43
C PHE A 26 1.27 12.72 0.65
N LEU A 27 2.14 12.90 1.64
CA LEU A 27 3.11 11.90 2.05
C LEU A 27 2.38 10.85 2.87
N LEU A 28 2.19 9.69 2.27
CA LEU A 28 1.78 8.47 2.94
C LEU A 28 3.03 7.92 3.63
N ASP A 29 3.29 8.49 4.80
CA ASP A 29 4.56 8.32 5.48
C ASP A 29 4.62 6.96 6.19
N GLN A 30 5.54 6.11 5.75
CA GLN A 30 5.97 4.93 6.52
C GLN A 30 7.26 5.20 7.31
N GLN A 31 7.81 6.43 7.30
CA GLN A 31 9.06 6.74 7.98
C GLN A 31 8.98 8.02 8.81
N ASP A 32 9.05 7.81 10.12
CA ASP A 32 9.11 8.84 11.13
C ASP A 32 7.80 9.61 11.31
N PHE A 33 7.00 9.15 12.28
CA PHE A 33 6.26 10.11 13.07
C PHE A 33 7.20 11.28 13.38
N ILE A 34 6.81 12.51 13.05
CA ILE A 34 7.51 13.70 13.56
C ILE A 34 7.23 13.72 15.07
N VAL A 35 8.03 12.94 15.78
CA VAL A 35 7.93 12.75 17.20
C VAL A 35 8.42 14.04 17.84
N PRO A 36 7.56 14.76 18.57
CA PRO A 36 7.98 16.00 19.20
C PRO A 36 9.11 15.71 20.18
N HIS A 37 10.29 16.28 19.95
CA HIS A 37 11.39 16.17 20.89
C HIS A 37 11.24 17.24 21.99
N ARG A 38 10.44 16.93 23.01
CA ARG A 38 10.20 17.82 24.16
C ARG A 38 11.02 17.34 25.36
N SER A 39 11.87 18.20 25.89
CA SER A 39 12.50 17.97 27.19
C SER A 39 11.48 18.14 28.31
N ILE A 40 11.54 17.27 29.31
CA ILE A 40 10.62 17.25 30.46
C ILE A 40 11.37 17.51 31.76
N THR A 41 10.68 18.04 32.76
CA THR A 41 11.21 18.24 34.10
C THR A 41 11.13 16.94 34.93
N SER A 42 11.89 16.87 36.03
CA SER A 42 11.83 15.71 36.93
C SER A 42 10.46 15.49 37.57
N GLN A 43 9.61 16.51 37.62
CA GLN A 43 8.24 16.43 38.13
C GLN A 43 7.27 15.85 37.08
N GLU A 44 7.58 16.00 35.78
CA GLU A 44 6.78 15.49 34.67
C GLU A 44 7.07 14.03 34.32
N VAL A 45 8.16 13.44 34.83
CA VAL A 45 8.55 12.05 34.55
C VAL A 45 7.42 11.07 34.89
N ALA A 46 6.80 11.23 36.05
CA ALA A 46 5.69 10.35 36.46
C ALA A 46 4.47 10.49 35.54
N VAL A 47 4.21 11.70 35.03
CA VAL A 47 3.10 11.99 34.11
C VAL A 47 3.35 11.36 32.74
N GLU A 48 4.56 11.49 32.21
CA GLU A 48 4.92 10.91 30.90
C GLU A 48 4.98 9.38 30.94
N VAL A 49 5.42 8.79 32.05
CA VAL A 49 5.35 7.34 32.25
C VAL A 49 3.89 6.87 32.29
N ALA A 50 3.00 7.59 32.98
CA ALA A 50 1.58 7.27 32.99
C ALA A 50 0.94 7.40 31.60
N ARG A 51 1.26 8.45 30.83
CA ARG A 51 0.82 8.61 29.43
C ARG A 51 1.26 7.44 28.54
N PHE A 52 2.50 6.98 28.70
CA PHE A 52 3.02 5.83 27.98
C PHE A 52 2.25 4.55 28.31
N GLU A 53 2.03 4.27 29.59
CA GLU A 53 1.29 3.08 30.04
C GLU A 53 -0.18 3.10 29.58
N GLU A 54 -0.80 4.29 29.59
CA GLU A 54 -2.14 4.51 29.06
C GLU A 54 -2.19 4.21 27.55
N ALA A 55 -1.23 4.69 26.76
CA ALA A 55 -1.15 4.41 25.33
C ALA A 55 -0.94 2.92 25.01
N ILE A 56 -0.11 2.21 25.80
CA ILE A 56 0.02 0.75 25.70
C ILE A 56 -1.31 0.07 25.98
N THR A 57 -2.04 0.53 27.02
CA THR A 57 -3.34 -0.04 27.40
C THR A 57 -4.38 0.17 26.30
N HIS A 58 -4.45 1.36 25.71
CA HIS A 58 -5.34 1.63 24.56
C HIS A 58 -4.97 0.82 23.33
N THR A 59 -3.67 0.67 23.04
CA THR A 59 -3.21 -0.16 21.93
C THR A 59 -3.60 -1.63 22.12
N LYS A 60 -3.47 -2.15 23.34
CA LYS A 60 -3.91 -3.53 23.68
C LYS A 60 -5.41 -3.69 23.49
N ALA A 61 -6.21 -2.74 23.96
CA ALA A 61 -7.66 -2.78 23.79
C ALA A 61 -8.07 -2.72 22.31
N GLU A 62 -7.44 -1.86 21.52
CA GLU A 62 -7.66 -1.77 20.07
C GLU A 62 -7.31 -3.09 19.37
N ILE A 63 -6.18 -3.70 19.71
CA ILE A 63 -5.76 -4.99 19.15
C ILE A 63 -6.70 -6.12 19.57
N ALA A 64 -7.17 -6.13 20.81
CA ALA A 64 -8.15 -7.09 21.31
C ALA A 64 -9.51 -6.92 20.60
N ASP A 65 -9.98 -5.69 20.40
CA ASP A 65 -11.22 -5.42 19.66
C ASP A 65 -11.12 -5.84 18.19
N ILE A 66 -9.96 -5.61 17.55
CA ILE A 66 -9.70 -6.07 16.19
C ILE A 66 -9.69 -7.60 16.14
N LYS A 67 -9.03 -8.24 17.11
CA LYS A 67 -9.02 -9.70 17.26
C LYS A 67 -10.44 -10.24 17.40
N ASP A 68 -11.27 -9.67 18.27
CA ASP A 68 -12.64 -10.11 18.51
C ASP A 68 -13.55 -9.90 17.28
N LYS A 69 -13.39 -8.78 16.57
CA LYS A 69 -14.11 -8.52 15.31
C LYS A 69 -13.73 -9.52 14.22
N ILE A 70 -12.44 -9.86 14.13
CA ILE A 70 -11.93 -10.85 13.18
C ILE A 70 -12.44 -12.24 13.56
N MET A 71 -12.33 -12.67 14.83
CA MET A 71 -12.88 -13.95 15.32
C MET A 71 -14.39 -14.11 15.06
N GLY A 72 -15.14 -13.00 15.02
CA GLY A 72 -16.58 -13.00 14.75
C GLY A 72 -16.97 -13.06 13.25
N HIS A 73 -16.05 -12.75 12.33
CA HIS A 73 -16.32 -12.69 10.88
C HIS A 73 -15.51 -13.70 10.07
N VAL A 74 -14.36 -14.14 10.59
CA VAL A 74 -13.39 -15.04 9.97
C VAL A 74 -12.88 -15.98 11.09
N GLY A 75 -12.68 -17.26 10.82
CA GLY A 75 -12.42 -18.28 11.85
C GLY A 75 -11.17 -18.04 12.73
N GLY A 76 -11.01 -18.85 13.77
CA GLY A 76 -10.03 -18.67 14.85
C GLY A 76 -8.50 -18.61 14.55
N PRO A 77 -7.94 -19.08 13.42
CA PRO A 77 -6.48 -19.01 13.17
C PRO A 77 -5.94 -17.58 12.98
N ASP A 78 -6.71 -16.71 12.30
CA ASP A 78 -6.31 -15.33 11.96
C ASP A 78 -6.18 -14.42 13.20
N ALA A 79 -6.78 -14.83 14.32
CA ALA A 79 -6.73 -14.14 15.59
C ALA A 79 -5.39 -14.32 16.34
N GLN A 80 -4.57 -15.32 15.97
CA GLN A 80 -3.33 -15.66 16.67
C GLN A 80 -2.17 -14.70 16.42
N ILE A 81 -2.17 -13.98 15.29
CA ILE A 81 -1.19 -12.91 15.01
C ILE A 81 -1.35 -11.78 16.04
N PHE A 82 -2.59 -11.47 16.42
CA PHE A 82 -2.86 -10.48 17.45
C PHE A 82 -2.40 -10.95 18.84
N ASP A 83 -2.31 -12.26 19.10
CA ASP A 83 -1.70 -12.77 20.33
C ASP A 83 -0.20 -12.49 20.40
N ALA A 84 0.52 -12.63 19.27
CA ALA A 84 1.91 -12.22 19.19
C ALA A 84 2.08 -10.70 19.39
N HIS A 85 1.17 -9.89 18.82
CA HIS A 85 1.19 -8.44 19.02
C HIS A 85 0.91 -8.04 20.47
N LEU A 86 -0.02 -8.72 21.14
CA LEU A 86 -0.30 -8.52 22.56
C LEU A 86 0.90 -8.92 23.43
N LEU A 87 1.58 -10.02 23.10
CA LEU A 87 2.80 -10.45 23.81
C LEU A 87 3.93 -9.42 23.70
N VAL A 88 4.12 -8.78 22.55
CA VAL A 88 5.11 -7.69 22.39
C VAL A 88 4.74 -6.49 23.26
N LEU A 89 3.45 -6.14 23.34
CA LEU A 89 2.95 -5.07 24.22
C LEU A 89 2.95 -5.44 25.71
N GLU A 90 3.14 -6.71 26.03
CA GLU A 90 3.31 -7.24 27.39
C GLU A 90 4.76 -7.42 27.79
N ASP A 91 5.71 -7.22 26.87
CA ASP A 91 7.13 -7.35 27.16
C ASP A 91 7.59 -6.33 28.20
N VAL A 92 7.87 -6.85 29.41
CA VAL A 92 8.31 -6.08 30.57
C VAL A 92 9.66 -5.40 30.31
N MET A 93 10.54 -5.99 29.51
CA MET A 93 11.84 -5.40 29.18
C MET A 93 11.69 -4.17 28.30
N LEU A 94 10.85 -4.24 27.26
CA LEU A 94 10.58 -3.09 26.39
C LEU A 94 9.94 -1.95 27.18
N ILE A 95 8.92 -2.26 27.99
CA ILE A 95 8.23 -1.25 28.82
C ILE A 95 9.19 -0.60 29.82
N ASP A 96 10.00 -1.40 30.53
CA ASP A 96 10.95 -0.89 31.52
C ASP A 96 12.07 -0.07 30.87
N GLU A 97 12.52 -0.45 29.67
CA GLU A 97 13.52 0.31 28.93
C GLU A 97 13.00 1.70 28.51
N VAL A 98 11.73 1.79 28.07
CA VAL A 98 11.08 3.06 27.76
C VAL A 98 10.93 3.92 29.01
N ARG A 99 10.47 3.35 30.14
CA ARG A 99 10.37 4.06 31.43
C ARG A 99 11.72 4.62 31.88
N LYS A 100 12.77 3.81 31.79
CA LYS A 100 14.15 4.21 32.09
C LYS A 100 14.62 5.31 31.14
N SER A 101 14.28 5.23 29.84
CA SER A 101 14.63 6.26 28.86
C SER A 101 13.97 7.60 29.18
N ILE A 102 12.68 7.61 29.56
CA ILE A 102 11.96 8.83 29.99
C ILE A 102 12.65 9.45 31.22
N ALA A 103 12.93 8.64 32.24
CA ALA A 103 13.51 9.12 33.50
C ALA A 103 14.97 9.59 33.36
N ARG A 104 15.79 8.86 32.60
CA ARG A 104 17.21 9.14 32.40
C ARG A 104 17.44 10.31 31.46
N ASP A 105 16.80 10.28 30.29
CA ASP A 105 17.05 11.23 29.21
C ASP A 105 16.19 12.49 29.36
N LYS A 106 15.19 12.47 30.27
CA LYS A 106 14.26 13.58 30.54
C LYS A 106 13.63 14.13 29.25
N ILE A 107 13.10 13.22 28.45
CA ILE A 107 12.37 13.49 27.21
C ILE A 107 10.93 12.93 27.33
N CYS A 108 10.01 13.48 26.55
CA CYS A 108 8.63 13.02 26.52
C CYS A 108 8.48 11.56 26.03
N ALA A 109 7.34 10.96 26.34
CA ALA A 109 7.09 9.53 26.12
C ALA A 109 7.19 9.12 24.65
N GLU A 110 6.73 9.96 23.72
CA GLU A 110 6.80 9.72 22.28
C GLU A 110 8.26 9.55 21.82
N SER A 111 9.13 10.45 22.27
CA SER A 111 10.56 10.49 21.91
C SER A 111 11.32 9.33 22.54
N ALA A 112 11.04 9.03 23.81
CA ALA A 112 11.61 7.87 24.49
C ALA A 112 11.21 6.55 23.82
N PHE A 113 9.93 6.38 23.50
CA PHE A 113 9.43 5.17 22.86
C PHE A 113 9.98 4.99 21.45
N SER A 114 9.96 6.03 20.62
CA SER A 114 10.53 5.99 19.25
C SER A 114 12.02 5.64 19.26
N LYS A 115 12.80 6.21 20.19
CA LYS A 115 14.22 5.90 20.36
C LYS A 115 14.48 4.45 20.79
N VAL A 116 13.62 3.88 21.62
CA VAL A 116 13.72 2.46 22.02
C VAL A 116 13.32 1.59 20.83
N LEU A 117 12.16 1.82 20.24
CA LEU A 117 11.65 1.08 19.09
C LEU A 117 12.65 1.03 17.94
N LYS A 118 13.25 2.17 17.58
CA LYS A 118 14.26 2.24 16.50
C LYS A 118 15.47 1.35 16.76
N ARG A 119 15.93 1.26 18.01
CA ARG A 119 17.04 0.35 18.38
C ARG A 119 16.64 -1.12 18.26
N TYR A 120 15.42 -1.48 18.64
CA TYR A 120 14.93 -2.85 18.47
C TYR A 120 14.81 -3.20 16.99
N VAL A 121 14.22 -2.32 16.17
CA VAL A 121 14.10 -2.50 14.72
C VAL A 121 15.49 -2.63 14.07
N GLU A 122 16.46 -1.78 14.42
CA GLU A 122 17.84 -1.89 13.93
C GLU A 122 18.51 -3.23 14.31
N ILE A 123 18.26 -3.73 15.53
CA ILE A 123 18.75 -5.05 15.96
C ILE A 123 18.08 -6.15 15.13
N PHE A 124 16.77 -6.11 14.94
CA PHE A 124 16.02 -7.10 14.16
C PHE A 124 16.42 -7.08 12.68
N ASP A 125 16.59 -5.91 12.08
CA ASP A 125 17.01 -5.74 10.68
C ASP A 125 18.46 -6.20 10.44
N SER A 126 19.32 -6.11 11.46
CA SER A 126 20.70 -6.59 11.42
C SER A 126 20.82 -8.12 11.43
N ILE A 127 19.74 -8.83 11.77
CA ILE A 127 19.70 -10.29 11.76
C ILE A 127 19.40 -10.75 10.33
N ALA A 128 20.25 -11.64 9.80
CA ALA A 128 20.15 -12.12 8.43
C ALA A 128 18.99 -13.12 8.19
N ASP A 129 18.21 -13.41 9.23
CA ASP A 129 17.07 -14.32 9.20
C ASP A 129 15.81 -13.58 8.72
N GLU A 130 15.21 -14.08 7.65
CA GLU A 130 14.05 -13.48 7.00
C GLU A 130 12.78 -13.54 7.88
N TYR A 131 12.64 -14.57 8.72
CA TYR A 131 11.56 -14.67 9.70
C TYR A 131 11.66 -13.58 10.77
N ILE A 132 12.89 -13.19 11.12
CA ILE A 132 13.15 -12.13 12.10
C ILE A 132 12.94 -10.74 11.47
N LYS A 133 13.22 -10.59 10.17
CA LYS A 133 12.90 -9.36 9.42
C LYS A 133 11.41 -9.13 9.26
N GLU A 134 10.62 -10.18 9.04
CA GLU A 134 9.15 -10.06 9.01
C GLU A 134 8.60 -9.65 10.37
N ARG A 135 9.12 -10.21 11.47
CA ARG A 135 8.79 -9.74 12.83
C ARG A 135 9.20 -8.29 13.09
N SER A 136 10.25 -7.78 12.43
CA SER A 136 10.64 -6.37 12.51
C SER A 136 9.53 -5.45 12.00
N ALA A 137 8.86 -5.86 10.92
CA ALA A 137 7.72 -5.13 10.36
C ALA A 137 6.50 -5.14 11.31
N ASP A 138 6.22 -6.26 11.97
CA ASP A 138 5.14 -6.38 12.96
C ASP A 138 5.43 -5.54 14.22
N VAL A 139 6.66 -5.59 14.73
CA VAL A 139 7.12 -4.74 15.85
C VAL A 139 7.04 -3.27 15.46
N SER A 140 7.40 -2.93 14.22
CA SER A 140 7.24 -1.58 13.71
C SER A 140 5.76 -1.17 13.70
N ASP A 141 4.83 -2.00 13.21
CA ASP A 141 3.39 -1.69 13.17
C ASP A 141 2.79 -1.46 14.56
N ILE A 142 3.09 -2.35 15.50
CA ILE A 142 2.69 -2.19 16.91
C ILE A 142 3.23 -0.88 17.47
N GLY A 143 4.50 -0.59 17.20
CA GLY A 143 5.13 0.66 17.58
C GLY A 143 4.41 1.89 17.01
N ARG A 144 3.87 1.80 15.78
CA ARG A 144 3.07 2.88 15.21
C ARG A 144 1.77 3.10 15.96
N ARG A 145 1.08 2.03 16.35
CA ARG A 145 -0.18 2.12 17.11
C ARG A 145 0.05 2.74 18.49
N VAL A 146 1.14 2.39 19.16
CA VAL A 146 1.51 3.02 20.44
C VAL A 146 1.82 4.50 20.27
N LEU A 147 2.60 4.88 19.24
CA LEU A 147 2.90 6.28 18.94
C LEU A 147 1.64 7.07 18.57
N LYS A 148 0.69 6.44 17.86
CA LYS A 148 -0.65 6.99 17.56
C LYS A 148 -1.41 7.36 18.82
N HIS A 149 -1.48 6.46 19.80
CA HIS A 149 -2.17 6.73 21.08
C HIS A 149 -1.42 7.80 21.91
N LEU A 150 -0.09 7.77 21.93
CA LEU A 150 0.71 8.76 22.65
C LEU A 150 0.53 10.20 22.13
N MET A 151 0.47 10.38 20.80
CA MET A 151 0.31 11.69 20.18
C MET A 151 -1.15 12.17 20.11
N GLY A 152 -2.11 11.29 20.45
CA GLY A 152 -3.54 11.50 20.27
C GLY A 152 -3.98 11.35 18.81
N GLU A 153 -5.22 10.88 18.61
CA GLU A 153 -5.85 10.68 17.29
C GLU A 153 -5.88 11.95 16.41
N SER A 154 -5.65 13.12 17.01
CA SER A 154 -5.70 14.43 16.37
C SER A 154 -4.60 14.68 15.32
N ARG A 155 -3.56 13.83 15.21
CA ARG A 155 -2.53 13.95 14.15
C ARG A 155 -2.64 12.90 13.04
N LEU A 156 -3.47 11.88 13.19
CA LEU A 156 -3.64 10.80 12.21
C LEU A 156 -4.93 10.90 11.41
N HIS A 157 -5.74 11.94 11.66
CA HIS A 157 -6.83 12.29 10.78
C HIS A 157 -6.37 12.62 9.35
N ASP A 158 -5.08 12.68 9.05
CA ASP A 158 -4.62 13.14 7.76
C ASP A 158 -4.79 12.14 6.59
N PHE A 159 -5.10 10.85 6.80
CA PHE A 159 -5.48 9.98 5.67
C PHE A 159 -7.00 9.79 5.54
N GLU A 160 -7.71 9.66 6.67
CA GLU A 160 -9.16 9.44 6.65
C GLU A 160 -9.99 10.74 6.47
N SER A 161 -9.51 11.88 6.99
CA SER A 161 -10.19 13.18 6.87
C SER A 161 -9.98 13.87 5.53
N PHE A 162 -9.07 13.35 4.70
CA PHE A 162 -8.78 13.94 3.41
C PHE A 162 -9.85 13.52 2.41
N LEU A 163 -10.69 14.49 2.09
CA LEU A 163 -11.64 14.50 0.98
C LEU A 163 -11.04 15.41 -0.09
N GLY A 164 -10.46 14.85 -1.16
CA GLY A 164 -10.05 15.70 -2.28
C GLY A 164 -9.09 15.10 -3.30
N ASP A 165 -8.92 15.89 -4.35
CA ASP A 165 -8.04 15.69 -5.51
C ASP A 165 -6.55 15.80 -5.10
N ILE A 166 -6.00 14.75 -4.47
CA ILE A 166 -4.60 14.70 -3.98
C ILE A 166 -3.72 13.72 -4.76
N VAL A 167 -2.39 13.93 -4.71
CA VAL A 167 -1.39 12.98 -5.24
C VAL A 167 -0.63 12.35 -4.08
N ILE A 168 -0.61 11.02 -4.02
CA ILE A 168 0.06 10.29 -2.93
C ILE A 168 1.55 10.11 -3.23
N VAL A 169 2.39 10.33 -2.22
CA VAL A 169 3.83 10.10 -2.23
C VAL A 169 4.15 9.10 -1.12
N ALA A 170 4.74 7.96 -1.45
CA ALA A 170 5.04 6.93 -0.45
C ALA A 170 6.42 6.30 -0.71
N HIS A 171 6.97 5.62 0.30
CA HIS A 171 8.17 4.82 0.05
C HIS A 171 7.83 3.61 -0.82
N ASP A 172 6.83 2.83 -0.39
CA ASP A 172 6.15 1.77 -1.14
C ASP A 172 4.64 1.84 -0.85
N ILE A 173 3.83 1.09 -1.61
CA ILE A 173 2.39 0.95 -1.39
C ILE A 173 2.05 -0.52 -1.22
N SER A 174 1.50 -0.87 -0.06
CA SER A 174 0.94 -2.17 0.22
C SER A 174 -0.43 -2.37 -0.47
N PRO A 175 -0.84 -3.63 -0.72
CA PRO A 175 -2.17 -3.95 -1.22
C PRO A 175 -3.34 -3.34 -0.42
N SER A 176 -3.23 -3.31 0.92
CA SER A 176 -4.26 -2.75 1.80
C SER A 176 -4.40 -1.23 1.64
N GLU A 177 -3.27 -0.53 1.51
CA GLU A 177 -3.25 0.90 1.20
C GLU A 177 -3.84 1.16 -0.20
N ALA A 178 -3.53 0.32 -1.19
CA ALA A 178 -4.09 0.43 -2.54
C ALA A 178 -5.62 0.29 -2.58
N VAL A 179 -6.19 -0.66 -1.85
CA VAL A 179 -7.66 -0.80 -1.71
C VAL A 179 -8.26 0.48 -1.10
N THR A 180 -7.58 1.07 -0.12
CA THR A 180 -8.04 2.30 0.52
C THR A 180 -7.98 3.50 -0.45
N MET A 181 -6.90 3.59 -1.24
CA MET A 181 -6.75 4.60 -2.30
C MET A 181 -7.84 4.53 -3.36
N TYR A 182 -8.23 3.31 -3.78
CA TYR A 182 -9.33 3.11 -4.73
C TYR A 182 -10.65 3.75 -4.25
N ASN A 183 -10.94 3.62 -2.96
CA ASN A 183 -12.18 4.13 -2.37
C ASN A 183 -12.18 5.66 -2.16
N LYS A 184 -11.02 6.32 -2.19
CA LYS A 184 -10.84 7.72 -1.76
C LYS A 184 -10.58 8.74 -2.89
N ARG A 185 -10.73 8.36 -4.17
CA ARG A 185 -10.54 9.24 -5.35
C ARG A 185 -9.18 9.97 -5.39
N VAL A 186 -8.09 9.21 -5.28
CA VAL A 186 -6.73 9.72 -5.45
C VAL A 186 -6.50 10.13 -6.92
N LEU A 187 -5.79 11.24 -7.17
CA LEU A 187 -5.50 11.69 -8.54
C LEU A 187 -4.39 10.90 -9.21
N GLY A 188 -3.45 10.38 -8.43
CA GLY A 188 -2.25 9.68 -8.88
C GLY A 188 -1.33 9.39 -7.69
N PHE A 189 -0.28 8.60 -7.90
CA PHE A 189 0.66 8.31 -6.83
C PHE A 189 2.09 8.11 -7.34
N VAL A 190 3.05 8.24 -6.43
CA VAL A 190 4.47 8.06 -6.71
C VAL A 190 5.13 7.28 -5.58
N THR A 191 6.10 6.43 -5.92
CA THR A 191 6.87 5.66 -4.93
C THR A 191 8.37 5.73 -5.10
N ASP A 192 9.09 5.62 -3.99
CA ASP A 192 10.56 5.54 -4.00
C ASP A 192 11.05 4.20 -4.56
N VAL A 193 10.36 3.11 -4.19
CA VAL A 193 10.69 1.75 -4.65
C VAL A 193 9.72 1.28 -5.73
N GLY A 194 10.02 0.12 -6.31
CA GLY A 194 9.20 -0.50 -7.35
C GLY A 194 9.80 -0.41 -8.74
N GLY A 195 9.46 -1.39 -9.58
CA GLY A 195 9.91 -1.52 -10.97
C GLY A 195 8.74 -1.86 -11.90
N ARG A 196 8.97 -1.89 -13.22
CA ARG A 196 7.92 -2.16 -14.23
C ARG A 196 7.11 -3.44 -14.00
N THR A 197 7.68 -4.41 -13.31
CA THR A 197 7.10 -5.73 -13.01
C THR A 197 6.80 -5.93 -11.52
N ALA A 198 6.97 -4.91 -10.69
CA ALA A 198 6.66 -4.99 -9.27
C ALA A 198 5.14 -4.94 -9.03
N HIS A 199 4.67 -5.48 -7.90
CA HIS A 199 3.26 -5.49 -7.54
C HIS A 199 2.65 -4.07 -7.56
N THR A 200 3.41 -3.06 -7.12
CA THR A 200 3.05 -1.64 -7.18
C THR A 200 2.75 -1.14 -8.60
N ALA A 201 3.43 -1.66 -9.63
CA ALA A 201 3.19 -1.28 -11.03
C ALA A 201 1.92 -1.89 -11.62
N ILE A 202 1.51 -3.02 -11.07
CA ILE A 202 0.28 -3.68 -11.45
C ILE A 202 -0.90 -2.98 -10.77
N ILE A 203 -0.79 -2.76 -9.46
CA ILE A 203 -1.72 -1.94 -8.66
C ILE A 203 -1.96 -0.58 -9.33
N ALA A 204 -0.91 0.09 -9.81
CA ALA A 204 -1.00 1.36 -10.51
C ALA A 204 -1.98 1.31 -11.70
N LYS A 205 -1.90 0.26 -12.51
CA LYS A 205 -2.74 0.09 -13.69
C LYS A 205 -4.18 -0.24 -13.30
N SER A 206 -4.35 -1.09 -12.29
CA SER A 206 -5.64 -1.46 -11.72
C SER A 206 -6.42 -0.27 -11.15
N LEU A 207 -5.72 0.63 -10.45
CA LEU A 207 -6.34 1.85 -9.90
C LEU A 207 -6.76 2.86 -10.97
N GLY A 208 -6.24 2.74 -12.20
CA GLY A 208 -6.58 3.64 -13.31
C GLY A 208 -6.09 5.08 -13.11
N VAL A 209 -5.14 5.30 -12.20
CA VAL A 209 -4.58 6.63 -11.88
C VAL A 209 -3.12 6.72 -12.35
N PRO A 210 -2.66 7.88 -12.83
CA PRO A 210 -1.26 8.09 -13.23
C PRO A 210 -0.28 7.75 -12.11
N ALA A 211 0.78 6.99 -12.44
CA ALA A 211 1.77 6.59 -11.44
C ALA A 211 3.20 6.52 -11.97
N VAL A 212 4.15 6.93 -11.11
CA VAL A 212 5.60 6.89 -11.35
C VAL A 212 6.28 6.22 -10.16
N LEU A 213 7.02 5.14 -10.40
CA LEU A 213 7.65 4.33 -9.35
C LEU A 213 9.17 4.45 -9.39
N GLY A 214 9.86 3.95 -8.36
CA GLY A 214 11.31 3.82 -8.39
C GLY A 214 12.04 5.16 -8.39
N LEU A 215 11.48 6.19 -7.75
CA LEU A 215 12.06 7.53 -7.67
C LEU A 215 13.22 7.64 -6.66
N LYS A 216 13.41 6.60 -5.83
CA LYS A 216 14.45 6.45 -4.79
C LYS A 216 14.31 7.39 -3.60
N ASP A 217 14.09 8.68 -3.83
CA ASP A 217 14.10 9.71 -2.78
C ASP A 217 13.01 10.78 -2.96
N ALA A 218 11.87 10.41 -3.57
CA ALA A 218 10.71 11.29 -3.69
C ALA A 218 10.13 11.66 -2.33
N THR A 219 10.04 10.72 -1.38
CA THR A 219 9.56 10.98 -0.01
C THR A 219 10.42 12.00 0.74
N LEU A 220 11.73 12.06 0.43
CA LEU A 220 12.66 13.01 1.04
C LEU A 220 12.63 14.39 0.38
N ARG A 221 12.18 14.49 -0.87
CA ARG A 221 12.21 15.72 -1.68
C ARG A 221 10.87 16.44 -1.76
N ILE A 222 9.78 15.72 -1.54
CA ILE A 222 8.42 16.26 -1.62
C ILE A 222 7.92 16.44 -0.20
N ALA A 223 7.36 17.61 0.12
CA ALA A 223 6.70 17.85 1.39
C ALA A 223 5.18 17.74 1.26
N ASN A 224 4.50 17.52 2.39
CA ASN A 224 3.04 17.58 2.43
C ASN A 224 2.54 18.93 1.91
N GLN A 225 1.50 18.90 1.09
CA GLN A 225 0.88 20.04 0.40
C GLN A 225 1.70 20.69 -0.72
N ASP A 226 2.90 20.20 -1.04
CA ASP A 226 3.61 20.65 -2.24
C ASP A 226 2.76 20.43 -3.48
N PHE A 227 2.73 21.39 -4.40
CA PHE A 227 2.00 21.17 -5.64
C PHE A 227 2.86 20.35 -6.59
N ILE A 228 2.39 19.16 -6.97
CA ILE A 228 3.15 18.25 -7.82
C ILE A 228 2.39 17.86 -9.08
N ILE A 229 3.15 17.59 -10.14
CA ILE A 229 2.66 17.04 -11.41
C ILE A 229 3.27 15.66 -11.58
N VAL A 230 2.43 14.67 -11.88
CA VAL A 230 2.85 13.28 -12.16
C VAL A 230 2.52 12.97 -13.61
N ASP A 231 3.54 12.82 -14.45
CA ASP A 231 3.42 12.32 -15.83
C ASP A 231 3.78 10.83 -15.87
N GLY A 232 2.77 10.00 -15.69
CA GLY A 232 2.90 8.55 -15.71
C GLY A 232 3.25 7.97 -17.09
N ARG A 233 3.13 8.77 -18.17
CA ARG A 233 3.54 8.35 -19.52
C ARG A 233 5.07 8.45 -19.68
N LYS A 234 5.65 9.53 -19.17
CA LYS A 234 7.08 9.83 -19.27
C LYS A 234 7.90 9.33 -18.08
N GLY A 235 7.24 8.97 -16.98
CA GLY A 235 7.92 8.61 -15.73
C GLY A 235 8.54 9.82 -15.04
N VAL A 236 7.86 10.98 -15.07
CA VAL A 236 8.40 12.26 -14.58
C VAL A 236 7.48 12.82 -13.50
N VAL A 237 8.08 13.31 -12.42
CA VAL A 237 7.38 14.07 -11.38
C VAL A 237 8.01 15.46 -11.29
N ILE A 238 7.16 16.50 -11.26
CA ILE A 238 7.59 17.90 -11.18
C ILE A 238 7.05 18.48 -9.88
N ILE A 239 7.97 18.94 -9.02
CA ILE A 239 7.69 19.51 -7.71
C ILE A 239 7.69 21.03 -7.83
N ASN A 240 6.68 21.66 -7.25
CA ASN A 240 6.51 23.12 -7.27
C ASN A 240 6.69 23.73 -8.68
N PRO A 241 5.91 23.24 -9.69
CA PRO A 241 6.08 23.64 -11.07
C PRO A 241 5.83 25.13 -11.27
N GLU A 242 6.58 25.73 -12.18
CA GLU A 242 6.38 27.10 -12.62
C GLU A 242 5.05 27.26 -13.36
N LYS A 243 4.56 28.50 -13.49
CA LYS A 243 3.28 28.79 -14.13
C LYS A 243 3.23 28.28 -15.58
N GLU A 244 4.33 28.42 -16.32
CA GLU A 244 4.42 27.95 -17.71
C GLU A 244 4.30 26.42 -17.78
N THR A 245 5.04 25.70 -16.92
CA THR A 245 4.98 24.24 -16.80
C THR A 245 3.57 23.77 -16.42
N ARG A 246 2.91 24.44 -15.45
CA ARG A 246 1.53 24.12 -15.06
C ARG A 246 0.56 24.24 -16.24
N LEU A 247 0.63 25.33 -17.01
CA LEU A 247 -0.27 25.54 -18.16
C LEU A 247 -0.03 24.51 -19.27
N LEU A 248 1.23 24.14 -19.51
CA LEU A 248 1.58 23.11 -20.48
C LEU A 248 0.96 21.75 -20.11
N TYR A 249 1.11 21.34 -18.84
CA TYR A 249 0.58 20.07 -18.36
C TYR A 249 -0.94 20.06 -18.21
N GLU A 250 -1.56 21.20 -17.90
CA GLU A 250 -3.01 21.33 -17.90
C GLU A 250 -3.59 21.15 -19.31
N LYS A 251 -2.96 21.74 -20.33
CA LYS A 251 -3.34 21.53 -21.73
C LYS A 251 -3.18 20.06 -22.15
N GLU A 252 -2.09 19.41 -21.75
CA GLU A 252 -1.89 17.98 -22.01
C GLU A 252 -2.92 17.10 -21.29
N ARG A 253 -3.26 17.41 -20.03
CA ARG A 253 -4.31 16.70 -19.28
C ARG A 253 -5.67 16.81 -19.97
N LEU A 254 -6.04 18.00 -20.43
CA LEU A 254 -7.28 18.22 -21.20
C LEU A 254 -7.27 17.46 -22.53
N ARG A 255 -6.12 17.43 -23.22
CA ARG A 255 -5.96 16.66 -24.46
C ARG A 255 -6.17 15.17 -24.23
N LEU A 256 -5.58 14.61 -23.16
CA LEU A 256 -5.77 13.22 -22.77
C LEU A 256 -7.23 12.93 -22.41
N ALA A 257 -7.84 13.76 -21.57
CA ALA A 257 -9.24 13.60 -21.17
C ALA A 257 -10.19 13.60 -22.38
N ARG A 258 -9.90 14.41 -23.41
CA ARG A 258 -10.66 14.41 -24.66
C ARG A 258 -10.50 13.10 -25.43
N ILE A 259 -9.28 12.58 -25.54
CA ILE A 259 -9.03 11.27 -26.19
C ILE A 259 -9.75 10.16 -25.42
N ASP A 260 -9.72 10.20 -24.09
CA ASP A 260 -10.42 9.23 -23.26
C ASP A 260 -11.93 9.30 -23.46
N GLN A 261 -12.51 10.51 -23.56
CA GLN A 261 -13.93 10.70 -23.89
C GLN A 261 -14.28 10.19 -25.29
N GLU A 262 -13.47 10.52 -26.30
CA GLU A 262 -13.64 10.04 -27.67
C GLU A 262 -13.58 8.50 -27.70
N THR A 263 -12.66 7.89 -26.97
CA THR A 263 -12.52 6.42 -26.89
C THR A 263 -13.69 5.79 -26.12
N MET A 264 -14.15 6.42 -25.03
CA MET A 264 -15.34 5.96 -24.30
C MET A 264 -16.61 5.99 -25.15
N SER A 265 -16.71 6.90 -26.12
CA SER A 265 -17.84 6.91 -27.07
C SER A 265 -17.87 5.68 -27.98
N LEU A 266 -16.73 5.01 -28.17
CA LEU A 266 -16.59 3.81 -28.98
C LEU A 266 -16.89 2.51 -28.22
N ARG A 267 -17.06 2.57 -26.89
CA ARG A 267 -17.18 1.38 -26.02
C ARG A 267 -18.36 0.45 -26.36
N GLU A 268 -19.40 0.98 -26.99
CA GLU A 268 -20.61 0.23 -27.36
C GLU A 268 -20.53 -0.33 -28.79
N LEU A 269 -19.51 0.03 -29.55
CA LEU A 269 -19.29 -0.48 -30.90
C LEU A 269 -18.66 -1.88 -30.83
N PRO A 270 -19.01 -2.77 -31.77
CA PRO A 270 -18.36 -4.05 -31.87
C PRO A 270 -16.89 -3.87 -32.27
N ALA A 271 -16.00 -4.69 -31.70
CA ALA A 271 -14.61 -4.74 -32.09
C ALA A 271 -14.46 -5.45 -33.44
N GLU A 272 -14.55 -4.68 -34.52
CA GLU A 272 -14.52 -5.18 -35.91
C GLU A 272 -13.46 -4.43 -36.73
N THR A 273 -12.68 -5.18 -37.52
CA THR A 273 -11.70 -4.60 -38.44
C THR A 273 -12.38 -4.01 -39.68
N LEU A 274 -11.66 -3.17 -40.44
CA LEU A 274 -12.20 -2.53 -41.65
C LEU A 274 -12.66 -3.52 -42.74
N ASP A 275 -12.14 -4.75 -42.71
CA ASP A 275 -12.49 -5.87 -43.59
C ASP A 275 -13.52 -6.83 -42.99
N GLY A 276 -14.13 -6.47 -41.86
CA GLY A 276 -15.30 -7.16 -41.29
C GLY A 276 -14.99 -8.31 -40.33
N ARG A 277 -13.77 -8.41 -39.81
CA ARG A 277 -13.38 -9.47 -38.88
C ARG A 277 -13.65 -9.03 -37.45
N ARG A 278 -14.54 -9.75 -36.76
CA ARG A 278 -14.83 -9.53 -35.34
C ARG A 278 -13.74 -10.12 -34.46
N LEU A 279 -13.35 -9.36 -33.44
CA LEU A 279 -12.45 -9.74 -32.36
C LEU A 279 -13.20 -9.60 -31.04
N ALA A 280 -12.82 -10.37 -30.03
CA ALA A 280 -13.31 -10.17 -28.67
C ALA A 280 -12.32 -9.30 -27.90
N ILE A 281 -12.78 -8.20 -27.33
CA ILE A 281 -11.95 -7.38 -26.43
C ILE A 281 -12.33 -7.71 -24.99
N LEU A 282 -11.44 -8.42 -24.30
CA LEU A 282 -11.65 -8.86 -22.92
C LEU A 282 -10.70 -8.10 -21.98
N ALA A 283 -11.13 -7.89 -20.74
CA ALA A 283 -10.33 -7.21 -19.72
C ALA A 283 -9.39 -8.18 -18.99
N ASN A 284 -8.22 -7.68 -18.60
CA ASN A 284 -7.41 -8.31 -17.57
C ASN A 284 -7.87 -7.77 -16.21
N PHE A 285 -8.05 -8.65 -15.25
CA PHE A 285 -8.70 -8.38 -13.98
C PHE A 285 -7.88 -8.96 -12.84
N GLU A 286 -7.78 -8.24 -11.72
CA GLU A 286 -6.95 -8.65 -10.59
C GLU A 286 -7.63 -8.44 -9.23
N LEU A 287 -8.29 -7.31 -9.03
CA LEU A 287 -8.95 -6.97 -7.77
C LEU A 287 -10.47 -6.95 -7.93
N HIS A 288 -11.20 -7.54 -6.98
CA HIS A 288 -12.68 -7.51 -6.94
C HIS A 288 -13.29 -6.10 -7.10
N GLY A 289 -12.61 -5.07 -6.59
CA GLY A 289 -13.06 -3.68 -6.69
C GLY A 289 -13.13 -3.14 -8.13
N GLU A 290 -12.49 -3.79 -9.10
CA GLU A 290 -12.36 -3.31 -10.49
C GLU A 290 -13.61 -3.57 -11.37
N ILE A 291 -14.55 -4.42 -10.94
CA ILE A 291 -15.69 -4.87 -11.79
C ILE A 291 -16.51 -3.68 -12.32
N PRO A 292 -16.87 -2.66 -11.51
CA PRO A 292 -17.56 -1.48 -12.01
C PRO A 292 -16.75 -0.71 -13.06
N GLY A 293 -15.43 -0.74 -12.97
CA GLY A 293 -14.52 -0.14 -13.96
C GLY A 293 -14.54 -0.91 -15.28
N VAL A 294 -14.37 -2.23 -15.23
CA VAL A 294 -14.41 -3.10 -16.41
C VAL A 294 -15.72 -2.93 -17.19
N LYS A 295 -16.86 -2.94 -16.51
CA LYS A 295 -18.18 -2.75 -17.15
C LYS A 295 -18.33 -1.40 -17.85
N LYS A 296 -17.64 -0.35 -17.38
CA LYS A 296 -17.67 0.98 -18.02
C LYS A 296 -16.85 1.06 -19.30
N THR A 297 -15.88 0.16 -19.49
CA THR A 297 -14.97 0.17 -20.65
C THR A 297 -15.54 -0.48 -21.91
N GLY A 298 -16.65 -1.22 -21.81
CA GLY A 298 -17.22 -1.96 -22.94
C GLY A 298 -16.57 -3.33 -23.19
N ALA A 299 -15.77 -3.85 -22.25
CA ALA A 299 -15.17 -5.17 -22.37
C ALA A 299 -16.25 -6.27 -22.50
N GLU A 300 -16.04 -7.19 -23.44
CA GLU A 300 -16.91 -8.33 -23.74
C GLU A 300 -16.68 -9.51 -22.76
N GLY A 301 -16.13 -9.25 -21.58
CA GLY A 301 -15.79 -10.24 -20.55
C GLY A 301 -14.42 -10.02 -19.93
N ILE A 302 -14.00 -10.99 -19.11
CA ILE A 302 -12.68 -11.04 -18.48
C ILE A 302 -11.86 -12.12 -19.19
N GLY A 303 -10.76 -11.72 -19.81
CA GLY A 303 -9.88 -12.60 -20.58
C GLY A 303 -8.75 -13.19 -19.74
N LEU A 304 -8.49 -12.59 -18.58
CA LEU A 304 -7.52 -13.07 -17.61
C LEU A 304 -7.88 -12.53 -16.23
N TYR A 305 -8.34 -13.40 -15.34
CA TYR A 305 -8.37 -13.12 -13.91
C TYR A 305 -7.12 -13.73 -13.24
N ARG A 306 -6.27 -12.87 -12.68
CA ARG A 306 -5.11 -13.25 -11.89
C ARG A 306 -5.52 -13.57 -10.45
N THR A 307 -5.27 -14.82 -10.05
CA THR A 307 -5.63 -15.36 -8.74
C THR A 307 -4.51 -15.21 -7.70
N GLU A 308 -3.33 -14.75 -8.13
CA GLU A 308 -2.16 -14.58 -7.27
C GLU A 308 -2.44 -13.68 -6.06
N PHE A 309 -3.39 -12.74 -6.17
CA PHE A 309 -3.78 -11.87 -5.07
C PHE A 309 -4.30 -12.63 -3.84
N PHE A 310 -4.94 -13.79 -4.02
CA PHE A 310 -5.37 -14.63 -2.89
C PHE A 310 -4.21 -15.19 -2.07
N TYR A 311 -3.01 -15.21 -2.63
CA TYR A 311 -1.84 -15.84 -2.03
C TYR A 311 -0.76 -14.80 -1.64
N MET A 312 -0.93 -13.54 -2.03
CA MET A 312 0.00 -12.46 -1.72
C MET A 312 -0.30 -11.83 -0.36
N ASN A 313 0.73 -11.40 0.36
CA ASN A 313 0.61 -10.67 1.63
C ASN A 313 -0.18 -11.40 2.73
N ARG A 314 -0.17 -12.74 2.70
CA ARG A 314 -0.70 -13.60 3.78
C ARG A 314 0.23 -14.77 4.06
N LEU A 315 0.15 -15.28 5.28
CA LEU A 315 1.02 -16.34 5.81
C LEU A 315 0.46 -17.74 5.52
N ASP A 316 -0.86 -17.84 5.34
CA ASP A 316 -1.64 -19.04 5.08
C ASP A 316 -2.12 -19.11 3.62
N LEU A 317 -2.50 -20.32 3.20
CA LEU A 317 -3.08 -20.54 1.87
C LEU A 317 -4.57 -20.16 1.89
N PRO A 318 -5.07 -19.49 0.84
CA PRO A 318 -6.49 -19.18 0.71
C PRO A 318 -7.33 -20.46 0.72
N SER A 319 -8.35 -20.49 1.57
CA SER A 319 -9.29 -21.61 1.62
C SER A 319 -10.07 -21.77 0.30
N GLU A 320 -10.51 -23.00 0.00
CA GLU A 320 -11.39 -23.28 -1.14
C GLU A 320 -12.65 -22.38 -1.10
N GLU A 321 -13.24 -22.19 0.07
CA GLU A 321 -14.46 -21.39 0.22
C GLU A 321 -14.22 -19.92 -0.10
N GLU A 322 -13.09 -19.35 0.35
CA GLU A 322 -12.72 -17.96 0.02
C GLU A 322 -12.56 -17.78 -1.49
N GLN A 323 -11.83 -18.70 -2.13
CA GLN A 323 -11.65 -18.71 -3.58
C GLN A 323 -12.98 -18.89 -4.31
N TYR A 324 -13.82 -19.83 -3.87
CA TYR A 324 -15.13 -20.09 -4.44
C TYR A 324 -16.03 -18.85 -4.38
N GLN A 325 -16.17 -18.19 -3.23
CA GLN A 325 -17.00 -17.00 -3.08
C GLN A 325 -16.53 -15.87 -4.00
N ALA A 326 -15.22 -15.68 -4.11
CA ALA A 326 -14.62 -14.73 -5.02
C ALA A 326 -14.95 -15.05 -6.50
N TYR A 327 -14.69 -16.29 -6.93
CA TYR A 327 -14.90 -16.73 -8.31
C TYR A 327 -16.39 -16.66 -8.69
N ARG A 328 -17.26 -17.13 -7.79
CA ARG A 328 -18.71 -17.09 -7.95
C ARG A 328 -19.19 -15.65 -8.13
N LYS A 329 -18.78 -14.74 -7.25
CA LYS A 329 -19.21 -13.34 -7.31
C LYS A 329 -18.83 -12.68 -8.63
N ILE A 330 -17.60 -12.88 -9.11
CA ILE A 330 -17.16 -12.33 -10.40
C ILE A 330 -17.95 -12.93 -11.56
N ALA A 331 -18.16 -14.26 -11.55
CA ALA A 331 -18.91 -14.95 -12.59
C ALA A 331 -20.38 -14.47 -12.65
N GLU A 332 -21.03 -14.31 -11.49
CA GLU A 332 -22.39 -13.77 -11.39
C GLU A 332 -22.45 -12.32 -11.85
N GLU A 333 -21.49 -11.48 -11.45
CA GLU A 333 -21.48 -10.07 -11.83
C GLU A 333 -21.18 -9.84 -13.31
N MET A 334 -20.38 -10.69 -13.95
CA MET A 334 -20.01 -10.55 -15.36
C MET A 334 -20.98 -11.22 -16.32
N ALA A 335 -21.93 -12.03 -15.82
CA ALA A 335 -22.93 -12.69 -16.65
C ALA A 335 -23.67 -11.69 -17.57
N PRO A 336 -23.84 -11.99 -18.87
CA PRO A 336 -23.56 -13.27 -19.55
C PRO A 336 -22.14 -13.40 -20.13
N ASN A 337 -21.25 -12.44 -19.88
CA ASN A 337 -19.92 -12.41 -20.48
C ASN A 337 -18.97 -13.42 -19.81
N PRO A 338 -18.02 -14.01 -20.58
CA PRO A 338 -17.08 -15.00 -20.06
C PRO A 338 -16.10 -14.41 -19.05
N VAL A 339 -15.63 -15.26 -18.14
CA VAL A 339 -14.56 -14.98 -17.20
C VAL A 339 -13.53 -16.10 -17.27
N ILE A 340 -12.33 -15.78 -17.72
CA ILE A 340 -11.22 -16.73 -17.81
C ILE A 340 -10.39 -16.61 -16.53
N ILE A 341 -10.58 -17.56 -15.62
CA ILE A 341 -9.83 -17.64 -14.36
C ILE A 341 -8.54 -18.41 -14.61
N ARG A 342 -7.39 -17.77 -14.33
CA ARG A 342 -6.10 -18.44 -14.39
C ARG A 342 -5.80 -19.06 -13.03
N THR A 343 -5.41 -20.32 -13.03
CA THR A 343 -4.87 -20.98 -11.83
C THR A 343 -3.60 -20.26 -11.35
N LEU A 344 -3.18 -20.54 -10.13
CA LEU A 344 -2.06 -19.87 -9.49
C LEU A 344 -0.81 -19.80 -10.39
N ASP A 345 -0.27 -18.58 -10.54
CA ASP A 345 0.97 -18.28 -11.29
C ASP A 345 1.96 -17.52 -10.38
N LEU A 346 2.30 -18.16 -9.26
CA LEU A 346 3.33 -17.71 -8.33
C LEU A 346 4.52 -18.69 -8.32
N GLY A 347 5.71 -18.14 -8.08
CA GLY A 347 6.88 -18.95 -7.75
C GLY A 347 7.01 -19.09 -6.24
N GLY A 348 7.75 -20.09 -5.79
CA GLY A 348 7.99 -20.32 -4.36
C GLY A 348 8.61 -19.12 -3.62
N ASP A 349 9.30 -18.25 -4.36
CA ASP A 349 9.89 -17.00 -3.90
C ASP A 349 8.89 -15.94 -3.44
N LYS A 350 7.59 -16.15 -3.68
CA LYS A 350 6.54 -15.16 -3.44
C LYS A 350 5.50 -15.57 -2.39
N PHE A 351 5.60 -16.76 -1.81
CA PHE A 351 4.78 -17.15 -0.67
C PHE A 351 5.49 -16.71 0.62
N LEU A 352 4.78 -16.04 1.53
CA LEU A 352 5.40 -15.53 2.76
C LEU A 352 5.72 -16.65 3.76
N SER A 353 4.98 -17.76 3.80
CA SER A 353 5.33 -18.84 4.75
C SER A 353 4.74 -20.23 4.53
N ALA A 354 3.63 -20.39 3.80
CA ALA A 354 2.96 -21.70 3.76
C ALA A 354 3.71 -22.78 2.97
N ILE A 355 4.48 -22.40 1.94
CA ILE A 355 5.20 -23.35 1.08
C ILE A 355 6.71 -23.02 1.14
N GLN A 356 7.46 -23.79 1.92
CA GLN A 356 8.92 -23.69 1.96
C GLN A 356 9.54 -24.34 0.72
N LEU A 357 9.49 -23.64 -0.41
CA LEU A 357 10.23 -24.07 -1.59
C LEU A 357 11.70 -23.68 -1.47
N PRO A 358 12.63 -24.56 -1.87
CA PRO A 358 14.05 -24.23 -1.85
C PRO A 358 14.31 -23.00 -2.73
N ARG A 359 15.08 -22.03 -2.21
CA ARG A 359 15.48 -20.84 -2.96
C ARG A 359 16.23 -21.24 -4.23
N GLU A 360 15.64 -20.92 -5.37
CA GLU A 360 16.23 -21.22 -6.68
C GLU A 360 17.12 -20.06 -7.16
N MET A 361 18.23 -20.38 -7.85
CA MET A 361 19.08 -19.34 -8.46
C MET A 361 18.34 -18.55 -9.56
N THR A 362 17.34 -19.17 -10.22
CA THR A 362 16.55 -18.54 -11.27
C THR A 362 15.05 -18.82 -11.07
N PRO A 363 14.37 -18.08 -10.18
CA PRO A 363 12.96 -18.30 -9.85
C PRO A 363 12.00 -18.21 -11.06
N PHE A 364 12.39 -17.47 -12.10
CA PHE A 364 11.61 -17.38 -13.34
C PHE A 364 11.62 -18.66 -14.19
N LEU A 365 12.61 -19.55 -14.00
CA LEU A 365 12.79 -20.77 -14.79
C LEU A 365 12.49 -22.06 -14.02
N GLY A 366 12.30 -21.99 -12.71
CA GLY A 366 12.12 -23.18 -11.87
C GLY A 366 10.67 -23.44 -11.43
N ALA A 367 10.46 -23.76 -10.16
CA ALA A 367 9.19 -24.21 -9.58
C ALA A 367 8.19 -23.04 -9.38
N ARG A 368 7.41 -22.79 -10.43
CA ARG A 368 6.38 -21.75 -10.50
C ARG A 368 5.11 -22.25 -11.19
N ALA A 369 4.00 -21.61 -10.85
CA ALA A 369 2.70 -21.77 -11.50
C ALA A 369 2.24 -23.22 -11.50
N ILE A 370 1.84 -23.74 -12.67
CA ILE A 370 1.37 -25.12 -12.79
C ILE A 370 2.38 -26.15 -12.30
N ARG A 371 3.70 -25.89 -12.36
CA ARG A 371 4.71 -26.82 -11.82
C ARG A 371 4.57 -26.93 -10.30
N LEU A 372 4.38 -25.79 -9.66
CA LEU A 372 4.14 -25.74 -8.23
C LEU A 372 2.81 -26.42 -7.88
N CYS A 373 1.72 -26.10 -8.56
CA CYS A 373 0.41 -26.73 -8.28
C CYS A 373 0.41 -28.26 -8.50
N LEU A 374 1.29 -28.77 -9.37
CA LEU A 374 1.43 -30.21 -9.59
C LEU A 374 2.30 -30.89 -8.54
N ASP A 375 3.33 -30.18 -8.04
CA ASP A 375 4.21 -30.68 -6.98
C ASP A 375 3.57 -30.57 -5.59
N GLU A 376 2.70 -29.57 -5.38
CA GLU A 376 1.97 -29.28 -4.14
C GLU A 376 0.45 -29.26 -4.39
N PRO A 377 -0.22 -30.42 -4.44
CA PRO A 377 -1.64 -30.52 -4.81
C PRO A 377 -2.63 -29.93 -3.79
N ASP A 378 -2.16 -29.65 -2.58
CA ASP A 378 -2.96 -29.07 -1.49
C ASP A 378 -3.06 -27.53 -1.58
N VAL A 379 -2.45 -26.92 -2.60
CA VAL A 379 -2.38 -25.47 -2.91
C VAL A 379 -3.40 -25.08 -3.98
#